data_AF-A0AAV0YLY4-F1
#
_entry.id   AF-A0AAV0YLY4-F1
#
_cell.length_a   1.000
_cell.length_b   1.000
_cell.length_c   1.000
_cell.angle_alpha   90.00
_cell.angle_beta   90.00
_cell.angle_gamma   90.00
#
_symmetry.space_group_name_H-M   'P 1'
#
loop_
_entity.id
_entity.type
_entity.pdbx_description
1 polymer ?
#
loop_
_entity_poly.entity_id
_entity_poly.type
_entity_poly.pdbx_seq_one_letter_code
_entity_poly.pdbx_strand_id
1 'polypeptide(L)'
;MTVGAGISVADGNLTVLGKKVLSHVHDNVLVTPASGSSLLNGAFIGVSSDQKGSRKVFPIGKLEGLRFMSLFCFKMWWMTQRMGTYGEEIPVETQFLLIEVHKGCDIDGGIMDGEEDHDGSTYAVLLPLLEGDFRAVLQWNDRNEIEICVESGCPDMEEFDGTHLVFIGAGSDPYEVITNAVKTVEKHLKTFFHRERKKMPDILNWFGWCTWDAFYTNVTSENVKEGLHSFEDGGVPAKFVIIDDGWCCTPKICPPIFLKICQE
;
A
#
# COMPACT_ATOMS: atom_id res chain seq x y z
N MET A 1 17.91 22.27 -1.00
CA MET A 1 17.68 21.93 0.41
C MET A 1 16.22 22.19 0.75
N THR A 2 15.36 21.18 0.68
CA THR A 2 13.99 21.24 1.17
C THR A 2 13.99 20.82 2.64
N VAL A 3 14.11 21.80 3.54
CA VAL A 3 13.96 21.58 4.99
C VAL A 3 12.46 21.59 5.28
N GLY A 4 11.87 20.41 5.39
CA GLY A 4 10.48 20.24 5.80
C GLY A 4 10.23 18.82 6.29
N ALA A 5 9.55 18.67 7.43
CA ALA A 5 9.08 17.40 7.98
C ALA A 5 10.16 16.37 8.39
N GLY A 6 11.44 16.74 8.52
CA GLY A 6 12.50 15.81 8.94
C GLY A 6 12.78 14.67 7.95
N ILE A 7 12.21 14.72 6.74
CA ILE A 7 12.46 13.74 5.67
C ILE A 7 13.20 14.47 4.54
N SER A 8 14.35 13.94 4.13
CA SER A 8 15.16 14.59 3.10
C SER A 8 16.03 13.59 2.35
N VAL A 9 16.38 13.94 1.11
CA VAL A 9 17.43 13.29 0.33
C VAL A 9 18.64 14.22 0.30
N ALA A 10 19.79 13.73 0.74
CA ALA A 10 21.07 14.43 0.70
C ALA A 10 22.21 13.41 0.60
N ASP A 11 23.24 13.73 -0.19
CA ASP A 11 24.46 12.92 -0.35
C ASP A 11 24.16 11.46 -0.71
N GLY A 12 23.16 11.22 -1.56
CA GLY A 12 22.71 9.88 -1.96
C GLY A 12 22.01 9.08 -0.85
N ASN A 13 21.51 9.72 0.19
CA ASN A 13 20.79 9.06 1.29
C ASN A 13 19.41 9.66 1.50
N LEU A 14 18.39 8.81 1.66
CA LEU A 14 17.09 9.20 2.17
C LEU A 14 17.12 9.07 3.70
N THR A 15 16.89 10.17 4.40
CA THR A 15 16.88 10.21 5.86
C THR A 15 15.50 10.58 6.38
N VAL A 16 15.14 10.02 7.53
CA VAL A 16 13.97 10.40 8.32
C VAL A 16 14.42 10.73 9.73
N LEU A 17 14.11 11.94 10.20
CA LEU A 17 14.53 12.48 11.50
C LEU A 17 16.04 12.34 11.74
N GLY A 18 16.84 12.55 10.68
CA GLY A 18 18.30 12.43 10.72
C GLY A 18 18.83 11.00 10.73
N LYS A 19 17.97 9.98 10.68
CA LYS A 19 18.34 8.57 10.59
C LYS A 19 18.20 8.08 9.14
N LYS A 20 19.21 7.37 8.63
CA LYS A 20 19.23 6.86 7.25
C LYS A 20 18.23 5.73 7.07
N VAL A 21 17.44 5.80 6.00
CA VAL A 21 16.47 4.75 5.59
C VAL A 21 16.93 4.07 4.31
N LEU A 22 17.32 4.85 3.29
CA LEU A 22 17.87 4.33 2.04
C LEU A 22 19.25 4.90 1.78
N SER A 23 20.16 4.07 1.27
CA SER A 23 21.45 4.45 0.73
C SER A 23 21.41 4.45 -0.81
N HIS A 24 22.40 5.06 -1.46
CA HIS A 24 22.50 5.09 -2.93
C HIS A 24 21.21 5.57 -3.62
N VAL A 25 20.58 6.61 -3.07
CA VAL A 25 19.35 7.18 -3.63
C VAL A 25 19.65 7.83 -4.98
N HIS A 26 18.84 7.50 -5.98
CA HIS A 26 19.03 7.98 -7.35
C HIS A 26 18.74 9.49 -7.46
N ASP A 27 19.48 10.19 -8.32
CA ASP A 27 19.40 11.65 -8.50
C ASP A 27 18.03 12.14 -9.00
N ASN A 28 17.25 11.26 -9.62
CA ASN A 28 15.92 11.58 -10.11
C ASN A 28 14.82 11.42 -9.05
N VAL A 29 15.14 10.97 -7.84
CA VAL A 29 14.17 10.86 -6.74
C VAL A 29 13.83 12.24 -6.20
N LEU A 30 12.53 12.53 -6.14
CA LEU A 30 12.00 13.79 -5.62
C LEU A 30 11.39 13.56 -4.24
N VAL A 31 11.59 14.51 -3.32
CA VAL A 31 10.92 14.51 -2.01
C VAL A 31 10.22 15.85 -1.80
N THR A 32 8.89 15.79 -1.71
CA THR A 32 8.01 16.95 -1.53
C THR A 32 7.35 16.88 -0.14
N PRO A 33 7.60 17.83 0.77
CA PRO A 33 6.99 17.81 2.10
C PRO A 33 5.45 17.80 2.04
N ALA A 34 4.82 17.00 2.89
CA ALA A 34 3.36 16.96 2.97
C ALA A 34 2.84 18.27 3.56
N SER A 35 2.07 19.02 2.78
CA SER A 35 1.50 20.29 3.22
C SER A 35 0.28 20.05 4.12
N GLY A 36 0.35 20.45 5.39
CA GLY A 36 -0.81 20.55 6.27
C GLY A 36 -1.00 19.43 7.30
N SER A 37 -0.14 19.37 8.32
CA SER A 37 -0.52 19.31 9.74
C SER A 37 0.75 19.29 10.59
N SER A 38 0.78 19.99 11.72
CA SER A 38 1.94 20.06 12.62
C SER A 38 2.22 18.76 13.39
N LEU A 39 1.48 17.68 13.12
CA LEU A 39 1.48 16.46 13.93
C LEU A 39 2.36 15.36 13.35
N LEU A 40 2.80 15.45 12.08
CA LEU A 40 3.57 14.40 11.41
C LEU A 40 4.71 14.93 10.56
N ASN A 41 5.81 14.21 10.66
CA ASN A 41 6.94 14.29 9.77
C ASN A 41 6.65 13.39 8.56
N GLY A 42 6.04 13.96 7.51
CA GLY A 42 5.69 13.24 6.29
C GLY A 42 6.04 13.98 5.00
N ALA A 43 6.31 13.23 3.95
CA ALA A 43 6.64 13.72 2.62
C ALA A 43 6.15 12.75 1.54
N PHE A 44 6.10 13.22 0.31
CA PHE A 44 5.83 12.41 -0.87
C PHE A 44 7.12 12.18 -1.63
N ILE A 45 7.33 10.93 -2.03
CA ILE A 45 8.42 10.49 -2.90
C ILE A 45 7.84 10.39 -4.30
N GLY A 46 8.51 11.06 -5.23
CA GLY A 46 8.24 11.00 -6.66
C GLY A 46 9.52 10.75 -7.45
N VAL A 47 9.41 10.78 -8.77
CA VAL A 47 10.52 10.60 -9.70
C VAL A 47 10.44 11.64 -10.82
N SER A 48 11.56 12.28 -11.13
CA SER A 48 11.71 13.13 -12.30
C SER A 48 12.09 12.27 -13.50
N SER A 49 11.21 12.17 -14.50
CA SER A 49 11.43 11.32 -15.66
C SER A 49 10.66 11.83 -16.86
N ASP A 50 11.28 11.77 -18.04
CA ASP A 50 10.65 11.99 -19.35
C ASP A 50 10.10 10.71 -19.98
N GLN A 51 10.30 9.56 -19.32
CA GLN A 51 9.84 8.26 -19.80
C GLN A 51 8.31 8.16 -19.79
N LYS A 52 7.73 7.75 -20.93
CA LYS A 52 6.30 7.46 -21.10
C LYS A 52 6.02 5.97 -21.24
N GLY A 53 4.88 5.54 -20.75
CA GLY A 53 4.34 4.19 -20.94
C GLY A 53 3.38 3.80 -19.83
N SER A 54 2.47 2.88 -20.16
CA SER A 54 1.46 2.35 -19.24
C SER A 54 2.03 1.54 -18.06
N ARG A 55 3.33 1.22 -18.11
CA ARG A 55 4.10 0.64 -17.01
C ARG A 55 5.54 1.14 -17.02
N LYS A 56 6.01 1.66 -15.88
CA LYS A 56 7.39 2.10 -15.65
C LYS A 56 7.90 1.67 -14.29
N VAL A 57 9.21 1.50 -14.20
CA VAL A 57 9.89 1.05 -12.98
C VAL A 57 11.07 1.98 -12.73
N PHE A 58 11.14 2.51 -11.51
CA PHE A 58 12.17 3.46 -11.11
C PHE A 58 12.86 2.98 -9.83
N PRO A 59 14.15 2.59 -9.90
CA PRO A 59 14.95 2.35 -8.72
C PRO A 59 15.05 3.63 -7.89
N ILE A 60 14.86 3.52 -6.57
CA ILE A 60 14.91 4.69 -5.67
C ILE A 60 16.10 4.66 -4.73
N GLY A 61 16.61 3.49 -4.33
CA GLY A 61 17.74 3.34 -3.43
C GLY A 61 17.74 2.01 -2.69
N LYS A 62 18.79 1.73 -1.93
CA LYS A 62 19.00 0.47 -1.22
C LYS A 62 18.49 0.53 0.22
N LEU A 63 17.76 -0.50 0.62
CA LEU A 63 17.44 -0.79 2.02
C LEU A 63 18.41 -1.84 2.53
N GLU A 64 19.16 -1.52 3.60
CA GLU A 64 20.25 -2.36 4.09
C GLU A 64 20.25 -2.41 5.61
N GLY A 65 20.04 -3.60 6.17
CA GLY A 65 20.17 -3.86 7.60
C GLY A 65 19.10 -3.23 8.50
N LEU A 66 17.99 -2.74 7.93
CA LEU A 66 16.85 -2.20 8.69
C LEU A 66 15.69 -3.20 8.68
N ARG A 67 15.16 -3.55 9.86
CA ARG A 67 14.02 -4.46 9.95
C ARG A 67 12.79 -3.83 9.29
N PHE A 68 12.11 -4.59 8.45
CA PHE A 68 10.87 -4.15 7.83
C PHE A 68 9.77 -5.20 7.92
N MET A 69 8.52 -4.73 7.79
CA MET A 69 7.34 -5.51 7.46
C MET A 69 6.68 -4.90 6.23
N SER A 70 6.46 -5.70 5.19
CA SER A 70 5.72 -5.31 3.99
C SER A 70 4.39 -6.05 3.90
N LEU A 71 3.39 -5.41 3.28
CA LEU A 71 2.16 -6.06 2.82
C LEU A 71 2.11 -6.01 1.30
N PHE A 72 1.92 -7.16 0.66
CA PHE A 72 2.01 -7.31 -0.79
C PHE A 72 0.94 -8.23 -1.36
N CYS A 73 0.57 -7.97 -2.60
CA CYS A 73 -0.45 -8.71 -3.34
C CYS A 73 0.17 -9.94 -4.01
N PHE A 74 0.00 -11.13 -3.43
CA PHE A 74 0.57 -12.37 -3.99
C PHE A 74 -0.40 -13.11 -4.94
N LYS A 75 -1.68 -12.73 -4.90
CA LYS A 75 -2.72 -13.08 -5.86
C LYS A 75 -3.62 -11.87 -6.04
N MET A 76 -4.29 -11.75 -7.18
CA MET A 76 -5.09 -10.59 -7.57
C MET A 76 -6.12 -10.10 -6.51
N TRP A 77 -6.55 -10.94 -5.57
CA TRP A 77 -7.47 -10.62 -4.48
C TRP A 77 -6.93 -10.89 -3.07
N TRP A 78 -5.66 -11.30 -2.92
CA TRP A 78 -5.07 -11.63 -1.61
C TRP A 78 -3.78 -10.87 -1.33
N MET A 79 -3.75 -10.26 -0.15
CA MET A 79 -2.57 -9.68 0.46
C MET A 79 -1.98 -10.64 1.50
N THR A 80 -0.66 -10.65 1.63
CA THR A 80 0.05 -11.29 2.76
C THR A 80 1.23 -10.42 3.18
N GLN A 81 1.97 -10.84 4.20
CA GLN A 81 3.07 -10.10 4.79
C GLN A 81 4.42 -10.75 4.54
N ARG A 82 5.47 -9.93 4.45
CA ARG A 82 6.87 -10.38 4.47
C ARG A 82 7.64 -9.52 5.46
N MET A 83 8.54 -10.14 6.21
CA MET A 83 9.52 -9.46 7.05
C MET A 83 10.93 -9.72 6.49
N GLY A 84 11.82 -8.75 6.65
CA GLY A 84 13.19 -8.85 6.18
C GLY A 84 14.04 -7.70 6.68
N THR A 85 15.26 -7.61 6.15
CA THR A 85 16.23 -6.55 6.47
C THR A 85 16.87 -5.90 5.25
N TYR A 86 16.65 -6.45 4.05
CA TYR A 86 17.24 -5.97 2.80
C TYR A 86 16.19 -5.68 1.73
N GLY A 87 16.49 -4.72 0.84
CA GLY A 87 15.62 -4.34 -0.27
C GLY A 87 15.24 -5.50 -1.19
N GLU A 88 16.17 -6.43 -1.44
CA GLU A 88 15.96 -7.65 -2.25
C GLU A 88 14.87 -8.58 -1.71
N GLU A 89 14.50 -8.43 -0.44
CA GLU A 89 13.47 -9.23 0.20
C GLU A 89 12.05 -8.63 0.06
N ILE A 90 11.92 -7.41 -0.48
CA ILE A 90 10.63 -6.74 -0.65
C ILE A 90 9.89 -7.35 -1.83
N PRO A 91 8.77 -8.06 -1.65
CA PRO A 91 8.09 -8.71 -2.75
C PRO A 91 7.54 -7.73 -3.78
N VAL A 92 7.41 -8.18 -5.02
CA VAL A 92 6.67 -7.47 -6.08
C VAL A 92 5.22 -7.26 -5.62
N GLU A 93 4.58 -6.17 -6.05
CA GLU A 93 3.24 -5.75 -5.63
C GLU A 93 3.14 -5.39 -4.13
N THR A 94 4.23 -4.87 -3.52
CA THR A 94 4.17 -4.33 -2.16
C THR A 94 3.41 -3.01 -2.12
N GLN A 95 2.34 -2.93 -1.33
CA GLN A 95 1.46 -1.74 -1.20
C GLN A 95 1.54 -1.07 0.17
N PHE A 96 2.38 -1.59 1.07
CA PHE A 96 2.65 -1.04 2.38
C PHE A 96 4.02 -1.52 2.84
N LEU A 97 4.83 -0.63 3.41
CA LEU A 97 6.09 -0.98 4.04
C LEU A 97 6.25 -0.21 5.36
N LEU A 98 6.55 -0.91 6.44
CA LEU A 98 6.92 -0.34 7.74
C LEU A 98 8.37 -0.72 8.02
N ILE A 99 9.21 0.28 8.26
CA ILE A 99 10.64 0.11 8.54
C ILE A 99 10.89 0.59 9.96
N GLU A 100 11.58 -0.21 10.75
CA GLU A 100 12.15 0.26 12.01
C GLU A 100 13.52 0.88 11.72
N VAL A 101 13.62 2.17 12.00
CA VAL A 101 14.77 3.01 11.75
C VAL A 101 15.52 3.21 13.06
N HIS A 102 16.64 2.51 13.20
CA HIS A 102 17.59 2.72 14.28
C HIS A 102 18.70 3.69 13.83
N LYS A 103 19.38 4.35 14.79
CA LYS A 103 20.61 5.06 14.47
C LYS A 103 21.59 4.04 13.89
N GLY A 104 22.18 4.36 12.74
CA GLY A 104 23.24 3.54 12.19
C GLY A 104 24.39 3.49 13.18
N CYS A 105 24.65 2.32 13.76
CA CYS A 105 26.00 1.99 14.11
C CYS A 105 26.73 1.87 12.78
N ASP A 106 27.69 2.78 12.54
CA ASP A 106 28.70 2.57 11.53
C ASP A 106 29.25 1.16 11.75
N ILE A 107 29.08 0.30 10.74
CA ILE A 107 29.67 -1.03 10.73
C ILE A 107 31.17 -0.82 10.52
N ASP A 108 31.87 -0.49 11.61
CA ASP A 108 33.28 -0.76 11.75
C ASP A 108 33.55 -1.22 13.20
N GLY A 109 34.32 -2.30 13.32
CA GLY A 109 34.32 -3.22 14.46
C GLY A 109 34.45 -2.58 15.85
N GLY A 110 33.48 -2.88 16.72
CA GLY A 110 33.60 -2.62 18.15
C GLY A 110 32.39 -3.15 18.91
N ILE A 111 32.55 -4.29 19.57
CA ILE A 111 31.69 -4.62 20.71
C ILE A 111 31.92 -3.51 21.73
N MET A 112 30.99 -2.56 21.81
CA MET A 112 30.91 -1.62 22.92
C MET A 112 29.72 -2.07 23.75
N ASP A 113 30.05 -2.67 24.88
CA ASP A 113 29.14 -2.96 25.98
C ASP A 113 28.33 -1.70 26.35
N GLY A 114 27.00 -1.83 26.40
CA GLY A 114 26.24 -1.29 27.52
C GLY A 114 25.89 0.21 27.56
N GLU A 115 25.54 0.84 26.43
CA GLU A 115 24.61 1.98 26.48
C GLU A 115 23.32 1.60 25.77
N GLU A 116 22.28 1.29 26.55
CA GLU A 116 20.90 1.27 26.05
C GLU A 116 20.64 2.64 25.43
N ASP A 117 20.54 2.70 24.11
CA ASP A 117 20.14 3.90 23.39
C ASP A 117 18.72 4.26 23.88
N HIS A 118 18.63 5.18 24.84
CA HIS A 118 17.38 5.75 25.35
C HIS A 118 16.65 6.60 24.29
N ASP A 119 17.15 6.63 23.04
CA ASP A 119 16.46 7.19 21.88
C ASP A 119 15.47 6.14 21.35
N GLY A 120 14.19 6.27 21.72
CA GLY A 120 13.14 5.32 21.35
C GLY A 120 13.11 4.98 19.85
N SER A 121 12.68 3.75 19.54
CA SER A 121 12.57 3.26 18.16
C SER A 121 11.84 4.26 17.27
N THR A 122 12.43 4.58 16.12
CA THR A 122 11.79 5.40 15.10
C THR A 122 11.24 4.49 14.01
N TYR A 123 10.06 4.77 13.50
CA TYR A 123 9.41 3.99 12.46
C TYR A 123 9.15 4.87 11.25
N ALA A 124 9.39 4.33 10.06
CA ALA A 124 9.03 4.93 8.79
C ALA A 124 8.01 4.06 8.06
N VAL A 125 6.89 4.66 7.67
CA VAL A 125 5.88 4.02 6.83
C VAL A 125 6.02 4.54 5.41
N LEU A 126 6.07 3.65 4.43
CA LEU A 126 5.95 3.96 3.02
C LEU A 126 4.61 3.41 2.49
N LEU A 127 3.80 4.28 1.89
CA LEU A 127 2.51 3.96 1.28
C LEU A 127 2.53 4.35 -0.19
N PRO A 128 2.68 3.39 -1.12
CA PRO A 128 2.43 3.61 -2.54
C PRO A 128 1.01 4.10 -2.80
N LEU A 129 0.87 5.07 -3.69
CA LEU A 129 -0.37 5.82 -3.92
C LEU A 129 -0.89 5.66 -5.34
N LEU A 130 -2.09 6.19 -5.55
CA LEU A 130 -2.61 6.49 -6.88
C LEU A 130 -2.27 7.94 -7.24
N GLU A 131 -1.83 8.15 -8.48
CA GLU A 131 -1.58 9.47 -9.04
C GLU A 131 -2.19 9.54 -10.45
N GLY A 132 -3.31 10.27 -10.56
CA GLY A 132 -4.14 10.23 -11.76
C GLY A 132 -4.67 8.81 -12.03
N ASP A 133 -4.46 8.32 -13.25
CA ASP A 133 -4.87 6.99 -13.70
C ASP A 133 -3.85 5.88 -13.40
N PHE A 134 -2.79 6.20 -12.65
CA PHE A 134 -1.69 5.26 -12.36
C PHE A 134 -1.69 4.84 -10.90
N ARG A 135 -1.34 3.57 -10.66
CA ARG A 135 -1.02 3.05 -9.34
C ARG A 135 0.47 2.84 -9.18
N ALA A 136 1.00 3.20 -8.01
CA ALA A 136 2.34 2.84 -7.60
C ALA A 136 2.32 1.58 -6.71
N VAL A 137 3.34 0.76 -6.83
CA VAL A 137 3.68 -0.34 -5.90
C VAL A 137 5.20 -0.37 -5.71
N LEU A 138 5.65 -0.96 -4.60
CA LEU A 138 7.07 -1.24 -4.37
C LEU A 138 7.42 -2.66 -4.83
N GLN A 139 8.65 -2.82 -5.28
CA GLN A 139 9.26 -4.10 -5.61
C GLN A 139 10.77 -4.03 -5.41
N TRP A 140 11.46 -5.17 -5.59
CA TRP A 140 12.91 -5.29 -5.51
C TRP A 140 13.57 -5.50 -6.88
N ASN A 141 14.89 -5.28 -6.95
CA ASN A 141 15.72 -5.69 -8.08
C ASN A 141 17.02 -6.40 -7.66
N ASP A 142 17.71 -6.99 -8.64
CA ASP A 142 18.96 -7.74 -8.48
C ASP A 142 20.15 -6.93 -7.93
N ARG A 143 19.99 -5.62 -7.72
CA ARG A 143 20.99 -4.72 -7.11
C ARG A 143 20.67 -4.36 -5.67
N ASN A 144 19.71 -5.06 -5.04
CA ASN A 144 19.22 -4.81 -3.68
C ASN A 144 18.60 -3.40 -3.54
N GLU A 145 18.03 -2.86 -4.61
CA GLU A 145 17.32 -1.58 -4.59
C GLU A 145 15.82 -1.82 -4.44
N ILE A 146 15.18 -0.90 -3.72
CA ILE A 146 13.73 -0.72 -3.81
C ILE A 146 13.44 0.00 -5.13
N GLU A 147 12.41 -0.44 -5.84
CA GLU A 147 11.88 0.22 -7.02
C GLU A 147 10.42 0.62 -6.83
N ILE A 148 10.05 1.76 -7.39
CA ILE A 148 8.65 2.15 -7.57
C ILE A 148 8.23 1.67 -8.96
N CYS A 149 7.27 0.73 -9.01
CA CYS A 149 6.58 0.36 -10.23
C CYS A 149 5.30 1.17 -10.34
N VAL A 150 5.13 1.90 -11.44
CA VAL A 150 3.98 2.75 -11.75
C VAL A 150 3.26 2.16 -12.95
N GLU A 151 1.97 1.87 -12.84
CA GLU A 151 1.19 1.32 -13.94
C GLU A 151 -0.27 1.78 -13.98
N SER A 152 -0.79 1.99 -15.19
CA SER A 152 -2.19 2.37 -15.45
C SER A 152 -3.08 1.17 -15.75
N GLY A 153 -2.49 0.05 -16.18
CA GLY A 153 -3.23 -1.11 -16.68
C GLY A 153 -3.94 -0.87 -18.03
N CYS A 154 -3.69 0.28 -18.68
CA CYS A 154 -4.26 0.65 -19.96
C CYS A 154 -3.14 1.08 -20.92
N PRO A 155 -2.88 0.37 -22.04
CA PRO A 155 -1.84 0.73 -23.00
C PRO A 155 -1.95 2.15 -23.55
N ASP A 156 -3.17 2.70 -23.63
CA ASP A 156 -3.42 4.05 -24.15
C ASP A 156 -3.13 5.15 -23.12
N MET A 157 -2.96 4.79 -21.84
CA MET A 157 -2.61 5.72 -20.77
C MET A 157 -1.11 5.60 -20.48
N GLU A 158 -0.32 6.50 -21.08
CA GLU A 158 1.15 6.46 -21.03
C GLU A 158 1.81 7.60 -20.25
N GLU A 159 1.04 8.60 -19.81
CA GLU A 159 1.56 9.82 -19.17
C GLU A 159 1.12 9.91 -17.71
N PHE A 160 2.08 10.15 -16.81
CA PHE A 160 1.85 10.38 -15.38
C PHE A 160 2.75 11.54 -14.92
N ASP A 161 2.33 12.27 -13.88
CA ASP A 161 3.13 13.37 -13.31
C ASP A 161 4.30 12.82 -12.48
N GLY A 162 4.03 11.80 -11.66
CA GLY A 162 5.07 11.02 -10.97
C GLY A 162 5.65 11.73 -9.77
N THR A 163 4.99 12.77 -9.28
CA THR A 163 5.51 13.63 -8.20
C THR A 163 5.09 13.16 -6.81
N HIS A 164 4.04 12.34 -6.71
CA HIS A 164 3.44 11.90 -5.44
C HIS A 164 3.16 10.39 -5.42
N LEU A 165 4.11 9.58 -5.87
CA LEU A 165 3.95 8.14 -6.06
C LEU A 165 3.92 7.34 -4.74
N VAL A 166 4.70 7.75 -3.74
CA VAL A 166 4.78 7.06 -2.44
C VAL A 166 4.76 8.09 -1.32
N PHE A 167 3.83 7.98 -0.37
CA PHE A 167 3.91 8.76 0.87
C PHE A 167 4.88 8.09 1.85
N ILE A 168 5.77 8.88 2.45
CA ILE A 168 6.61 8.45 3.57
C ILE A 168 6.26 9.27 4.82
N GLY A 169 6.06 8.60 5.95
CA GLY A 169 5.80 9.22 7.25
C GLY A 169 6.64 8.60 8.35
N ALA A 170 7.07 9.40 9.33
CA ALA A 170 7.94 8.95 10.41
C ALA A 170 7.44 9.37 11.81
N GLY A 171 7.75 8.54 12.82
CA GLY A 171 7.43 8.80 14.23
C GLY A 171 7.88 7.66 15.16
N SER A 172 7.60 7.78 16.46
CA SER A 172 8.08 6.85 17.49
C SER A 172 7.12 5.69 17.80
N ASP A 173 5.84 5.82 17.45
CA ASP A 173 4.84 4.77 17.63
C ASP A 173 4.37 4.28 16.24
N PRO A 174 4.54 2.98 15.90
CA PRO A 174 4.21 2.46 14.59
C PRO A 174 2.71 2.54 14.29
N TYR A 175 1.83 2.37 15.29
CA TYR A 175 0.38 2.43 15.11
C TYR A 175 -0.09 3.87 14.86
N GLU A 176 0.47 4.83 15.60
CA GLU A 176 0.18 6.22 15.36
C GLU A 176 0.67 6.64 13.98
N VAL A 177 1.91 6.32 13.61
CA VAL A 177 2.49 6.65 12.30
C VAL A 177 1.65 6.10 11.16
N ILE A 178 1.20 4.83 11.22
CA ILE A 178 0.32 4.24 10.20
C ILE A 178 -1.01 5.02 10.11
N THR A 179 -1.68 5.21 11.25
CA THR A 179 -2.98 5.90 11.31
C THR A 179 -2.89 7.30 10.70
N ASN A 180 -1.81 7.97 11.03
CA ASN A 180 -1.54 9.33 10.65
C ASN A 180 -1.09 9.48 9.18
N ALA A 181 -0.35 8.50 8.66
CA ALA A 181 -0.01 8.41 7.25
C ALA A 181 -1.28 8.33 6.39
N VAL A 182 -2.21 7.44 6.74
CA VAL A 182 -3.49 7.31 6.02
C VAL A 182 -4.30 8.61 6.11
N LYS A 183 -4.34 9.30 7.27
CA LYS A 183 -4.98 10.63 7.43
C LYS A 183 -4.36 11.70 6.54
N THR A 184 -3.05 11.67 6.36
CA THR A 184 -2.34 12.62 5.50
C THR A 184 -2.66 12.36 4.04
N VAL A 185 -2.62 11.09 3.63
CA VAL A 185 -2.98 10.65 2.28
C VAL A 185 -4.45 10.95 1.97
N GLU A 186 -5.38 10.75 2.90
CA GLU A 186 -6.79 11.11 2.74
C GLU A 186 -6.97 12.60 2.42
N LYS A 187 -6.29 13.48 3.15
CA LYS A 187 -6.35 14.94 2.93
C LYS A 187 -5.73 15.34 1.60
N HIS A 188 -4.68 14.64 1.18
CA HIS A 188 -3.99 14.91 -0.08
C HIS A 188 -4.84 14.45 -1.28
N LEU A 189 -5.23 13.17 -1.32
CA LEU A 189 -5.95 12.57 -2.45
C LEU A 189 -7.42 13.02 -2.51
N LYS A 190 -8.08 13.18 -1.36
CA LYS A 190 -9.52 13.55 -1.27
C LYS A 190 -10.47 12.58 -1.99
N THR A 191 -10.04 11.34 -2.23
CA THR A 191 -10.81 10.31 -2.95
C THR A 191 -11.48 9.29 -2.03
N PHE A 192 -11.12 9.24 -0.75
CA PHE A 192 -11.67 8.30 0.22
C PHE A 192 -11.87 8.95 1.58
N PHE A 193 -12.51 8.20 2.48
CA PHE A 193 -12.68 8.56 3.88
C PHE A 193 -12.11 7.49 4.80
N HIS A 194 -11.62 7.89 5.98
CA HIS A 194 -11.35 6.96 7.08
C HIS A 194 -12.60 6.17 7.46
N ARG A 195 -12.40 4.93 7.93
CA ARG A 195 -13.49 4.01 8.29
C ARG A 195 -14.48 4.66 9.25
N GLU A 196 -14.01 5.40 10.23
CA GLU A 196 -14.81 6.08 11.27
C GLU A 196 -15.73 7.16 10.70
N ARG A 197 -15.44 7.66 9.50
CA ARG A 197 -16.23 8.68 8.80
C ARG A 197 -17.16 8.08 7.75
N LYS A 198 -16.98 6.80 7.39
CA LYS A 198 -17.85 6.13 6.41
C LYS A 198 -19.21 5.85 7.06
N LYS A 199 -20.29 6.23 6.37
CA LYS A 199 -21.65 5.86 6.78
C LYS A 199 -21.81 4.35 6.61
N MET A 200 -22.22 3.66 7.67
CA MET A 200 -22.61 2.25 7.59
C MET A 200 -23.85 2.12 6.68
N PRO A 201 -23.81 1.29 5.62
CA PRO A 201 -24.95 1.10 4.76
C PRO A 201 -26.03 0.25 5.44
N ASP A 202 -27.31 0.54 5.16
CA ASP A 202 -28.45 -0.14 5.79
C ASP A 202 -28.48 -1.65 5.52
N ILE A 203 -27.82 -2.10 4.45
CA ILE A 203 -27.67 -3.51 4.08
C ILE A 203 -27.08 -4.37 5.21
N LEU A 204 -26.27 -3.78 6.10
CA LEU A 204 -25.65 -4.46 7.25
C LEU A 204 -26.66 -4.91 8.32
N ASN A 205 -27.88 -4.39 8.30
CA ASN A 205 -28.94 -4.81 9.25
C ASN A 205 -29.68 -6.07 8.80
N TRP A 206 -29.35 -6.60 7.62
CA TRP A 206 -30.05 -7.74 7.05
C TRP A 206 -29.15 -8.96 6.99
N PHE A 207 -29.76 -10.14 7.12
CA PHE A 207 -29.09 -11.37 6.73
C PHE A 207 -28.88 -11.38 5.22
N GLY A 208 -27.64 -11.58 4.79
CA GLY A 208 -27.29 -11.78 3.40
C GLY A 208 -26.34 -12.96 3.25
N TRP A 209 -26.19 -13.40 2.01
CA TRP A 209 -25.43 -14.60 1.69
C TRP A 209 -24.37 -14.31 0.63
N CYS A 210 -23.16 -14.81 0.84
CA CYS A 210 -22.08 -14.78 -0.14
C CYS A 210 -21.89 -16.18 -0.74
N THR A 211 -21.76 -16.26 -2.07
CA THR A 211 -21.64 -17.56 -2.77
C THR A 211 -20.29 -18.25 -2.56
N TRP A 212 -19.25 -17.54 -2.08
CA TRP A 212 -17.88 -18.07 -2.02
C TRP A 212 -17.74 -19.34 -1.18
N ASP A 213 -18.19 -19.33 0.07
CA ASP A 213 -18.06 -20.50 0.96
C ASP A 213 -18.99 -21.66 0.58
N ALA A 214 -19.97 -21.41 -0.29
CA ALA A 214 -20.88 -22.43 -0.80
C ALA A 214 -20.37 -23.10 -2.08
N PHE A 215 -19.82 -22.32 -3.02
CA PHE A 215 -19.52 -22.80 -4.37
C PHE A 215 -18.09 -22.58 -4.82
N TYR A 216 -17.31 -21.77 -4.10
CA TYR A 216 -16.04 -21.23 -4.56
C TYR A 216 -16.19 -20.72 -6.00
N THR A 217 -15.44 -21.27 -6.93
CA THR A 217 -15.45 -20.85 -8.34
C THR A 217 -16.55 -21.49 -9.20
N ASN A 218 -17.41 -22.35 -8.65
CA ASN A 218 -18.45 -23.07 -9.40
C ASN A 218 -19.84 -22.43 -9.24
N VAL A 219 -19.92 -21.12 -9.48
CA VAL A 219 -21.16 -20.35 -9.32
C VAL A 219 -22.04 -20.50 -10.57
N THR A 220 -23.22 -21.10 -10.42
CA THR A 220 -24.24 -21.21 -11.49
C THR A 220 -25.55 -20.55 -11.08
N SER A 221 -26.38 -20.20 -12.06
CA SER A 221 -27.68 -19.58 -11.78
C SER A 221 -28.61 -20.52 -11.01
N GLU A 222 -28.48 -21.82 -11.25
CA GLU A 222 -29.21 -22.92 -10.64
C GLU A 222 -28.84 -23.05 -9.17
N ASN A 223 -27.56 -23.18 -8.85
CA ASN A 223 -27.10 -23.34 -7.46
C ASN A 223 -27.42 -22.10 -6.60
N VAL A 224 -27.36 -20.89 -7.18
CA VAL A 224 -27.76 -19.66 -6.47
C VAL A 224 -29.25 -19.68 -6.13
N LYS A 225 -30.12 -20.11 -7.07
CA LYS A 225 -31.56 -20.25 -6.81
C LYS A 225 -31.86 -21.31 -5.76
N GLU A 226 -31.21 -22.46 -5.85
CA GLU A 226 -31.34 -23.55 -4.87
C GLU A 226 -30.90 -23.10 -3.48
N GLY A 227 -29.78 -22.38 -3.38
CA GLY A 227 -29.33 -21.78 -2.13
C GLY A 227 -30.37 -20.83 -1.53
N LEU A 228 -30.94 -19.94 -2.34
CA LEU A 228 -31.98 -19.01 -1.88
C LEU A 228 -33.25 -19.71 -1.40
N HIS A 229 -33.73 -20.73 -2.13
CA HIS A 229 -34.86 -21.53 -1.70
C HIS A 229 -34.57 -22.27 -0.39
N SER A 230 -33.35 -22.81 -0.22
CA SER A 230 -32.98 -23.49 1.03
C SER A 230 -33.02 -22.56 2.25
N PHE A 231 -32.65 -21.28 2.09
CA PHE A 231 -32.76 -20.27 3.15
C PHE A 231 -34.21 -19.90 3.45
N GLU A 232 -35.04 -19.78 2.41
CA GLU A 232 -36.48 -19.52 2.55
C GLU A 232 -37.20 -20.67 3.28
N ASP A 233 -36.97 -21.91 2.85
CA ASP A 233 -37.51 -23.12 3.48
C ASP A 233 -37.03 -23.28 4.92
N GLY A 234 -35.79 -22.85 5.22
CA GLY A 234 -35.21 -22.80 6.56
C GLY A 234 -35.73 -21.66 7.45
N GLY A 235 -36.60 -20.78 6.94
CA GLY A 235 -37.15 -19.64 7.69
C GLY A 235 -36.17 -18.48 7.89
N VAL A 236 -35.06 -18.44 7.14
CA VAL A 236 -34.00 -17.43 7.21
C VAL A 236 -33.71 -16.81 5.83
N PRO A 237 -34.71 -16.23 5.15
CA PRO A 237 -34.55 -15.73 3.79
C PRO A 237 -33.49 -14.62 3.71
N ALA A 238 -32.49 -14.82 2.85
CA ALA A 238 -31.46 -13.81 2.57
C ALA A 238 -32.09 -12.58 1.89
N LYS A 239 -31.79 -11.39 2.41
CA LYS A 239 -32.27 -10.10 1.87
C LYS A 239 -31.35 -9.49 0.83
N PHE A 240 -30.13 -10.00 0.73
CA PHE A 240 -29.20 -9.68 -0.33
C PHE A 240 -28.27 -10.85 -0.58
N VAL A 241 -27.71 -10.89 -1.79
CA VAL A 241 -26.74 -11.89 -2.21
C VAL A 241 -25.51 -11.19 -2.75
N ILE A 242 -24.33 -11.63 -2.32
CA ILE A 242 -23.05 -11.30 -2.92
C ILE A 242 -22.68 -12.49 -3.81
N ILE A 243 -22.70 -12.26 -5.12
CA ILE A 243 -22.20 -13.22 -6.10
C ILE A 243 -20.68 -12.99 -6.18
N ASP A 244 -19.94 -13.88 -5.52
CA ASP A 244 -18.48 -13.87 -5.46
C ASP A 244 -17.85 -14.51 -6.71
N ASP A 245 -16.52 -14.57 -6.75
CA ASP A 245 -15.74 -15.08 -7.89
C ASP A 245 -16.20 -16.47 -8.38
N GLY A 246 -16.07 -16.71 -9.69
CA GLY A 246 -16.57 -17.91 -10.37
C GLY A 246 -17.85 -17.72 -11.19
N TRP A 247 -18.52 -16.57 -11.09
CA TRP A 247 -19.72 -16.27 -11.91
C TRP A 247 -19.39 -15.91 -13.36
N CYS A 248 -18.18 -15.40 -13.62
CA CYS A 248 -17.76 -14.93 -14.93
C CYS A 248 -16.70 -15.86 -15.53
N CYS A 249 -16.97 -16.38 -16.73
CA CYS A 249 -15.99 -17.12 -17.51
C CYS A 249 -15.26 -16.18 -18.48
N THR A 250 -14.30 -15.39 -17.99
CA THR A 250 -13.42 -14.64 -18.90
C THR A 250 -12.14 -15.44 -19.20
N PRO A 251 -11.82 -15.69 -20.47
CA PRO A 251 -10.45 -15.98 -20.84
C PRO A 251 -9.64 -14.69 -20.66
N LYS A 252 -9.14 -14.46 -19.44
CA LYS A 252 -8.22 -13.37 -19.04
C LYS A 252 -8.56 -11.99 -19.64
N ILE A 253 -9.42 -11.19 -18.98
CA ILE A 253 -9.42 -9.70 -18.90
C ILE A 253 -10.67 -9.27 -18.07
N CYS A 254 -10.51 -8.32 -17.14
CA CYS A 254 -11.52 -7.66 -16.25
C CYS A 254 -12.78 -7.15 -17.00
N PRO A 255 -13.98 -6.80 -16.39
CA PRO A 255 -14.28 -6.22 -15.05
C PRO A 255 -15.70 -6.64 -14.48
N PRO A 256 -16.51 -5.77 -13.81
CA PRO A 256 -16.56 -5.37 -12.40
C PRO A 256 -17.70 -6.03 -11.56
N ILE A 257 -17.64 -5.85 -10.24
CA ILE A 257 -18.64 -6.23 -9.23
C ILE A 257 -19.92 -5.39 -9.41
N PHE A 258 -21.07 -6.04 -9.62
CA PHE A 258 -22.39 -5.43 -9.49
C PHE A 258 -23.18 -6.08 -8.34
N LEU A 259 -23.63 -5.25 -7.38
CA LEU A 259 -24.73 -5.58 -6.49
C LEU A 259 -26.01 -5.67 -7.33
N LYS A 260 -26.68 -6.84 -7.31
CA LYS A 260 -28.09 -6.90 -7.71
C LYS A 260 -28.92 -6.72 -6.45
N ILE A 261 -29.44 -5.52 -6.24
CA ILE A 261 -30.44 -5.26 -5.20
C ILE A 261 -31.73 -5.94 -5.70
N CYS A 262 -32.15 -7.01 -5.04
CA CYS A 262 -33.52 -7.50 -5.15
C CYS A 262 -34.42 -6.46 -4.47
N GLN A 263 -35.00 -5.55 -5.26
CA GLN A 263 -36.15 -4.76 -4.82
C GLN A 263 -37.41 -5.58 -5.12
N GLU A 264 -38.14 -5.92 -4.07
CA GLU A 264 -39.61 -6.08 -4.12
C GLU A 264 -40.24 -4.89 -3.41
#